data_AF-A0A087UI38-F1
#
_entry.id   AF-A0A087UI38-F1
#
_cell.length_a   1.000
_cell.length_b   1.000
_cell.length_c   1.000
_cell.angle_alpha   90.00
_cell.angle_beta   90.00
_cell.angle_gamma   90.00
#
_symmetry.space_group_name_H-M   'P 1'
#
loop_
_entity.id
_entity.type
_entity.pdbx_description
1 polymer ?
#
loop_
_entity_poly.entity_id
_entity_poly.type
_entity_poly.pdbx_seq_one_letter_code
_entity_poly.pdbx_strand_id
1 'polypeptide(L)'
;MNGLKVYKTIMQIFCKEECNMSVLCCDGLSTELMYGLKSHDKVRILDVYSDPLGWNNSNSIALLSVEKFEEQFTNFEGLICFYSLSSFLIHNGIEEMYKVLHRMLRNNSNLQILALLYCDVHNRRDINLLERIATTVLEVPLDADNTLLSTVHYSSGKVSSKSVEYKISQNYEFNLFSDIKITNKAAPVKKPDPTANLTFNLRLRDEEKEARNRIQLPYTKVQS
;
A
#
# COMPACT_ATOMS: atom_id res chain seq x y z
N MET A 1 -0.92 -11.89 -15.44
CA MET A 1 -0.94 -11.22 -14.12
C MET A 1 -1.79 -9.95 -14.18
N ASN A 2 -2.77 -9.80 -13.29
CA ASN A 2 -3.65 -8.62 -13.27
C ASN A 2 -2.91 -7.34 -12.87
N GLY A 3 -1.93 -7.41 -11.96
CA GLY A 3 -1.13 -6.25 -11.53
C GLY A 3 -0.39 -5.56 -12.67
N LEU A 4 0.17 -6.33 -13.61
CA LEU A 4 0.83 -5.78 -14.80
C LEU A 4 -0.14 -4.99 -15.69
N LYS A 5 -1.39 -5.44 -15.83
CA LYS A 5 -2.39 -4.70 -16.62
C LYS A 5 -2.70 -3.34 -15.98
N VAL A 6 -2.80 -3.28 -14.65
CA VAL A 6 -2.99 -2.02 -13.90
C VAL A 6 -1.82 -1.09 -14.11
N TYR A 7 -0.61 -1.61 -13.93
CA TYR A 7 0.62 -0.86 -14.09
C TYR A 7 0.72 -0.25 -15.50
N LYS A 8 0.48 -1.06 -16.54
CA LYS A 8 0.41 -0.59 -17.94
C LYS A 8 -0.68 0.46 -18.15
N THR A 9 -1.84 0.30 -17.51
CA THR A 9 -2.93 1.28 -17.60
C THR A 9 -2.53 2.65 -17.07
N ILE A 10 -1.86 2.68 -15.92
CA ILE A 10 -1.39 3.94 -15.33
C ILE A 10 -0.31 4.55 -16.21
N MET A 11 0.67 3.74 -16.67
CA MET A 11 1.67 4.22 -17.62
C MET A 11 1.04 4.81 -18.87
N GLN A 12 0.01 4.19 -19.43
CA GLN A 12 -0.69 4.69 -20.61
C GLN A 12 -1.31 6.07 -20.39
N ILE A 13 -1.82 6.36 -19.19
CA ILE A 13 -2.36 7.68 -18.83
C ILE A 13 -1.23 8.72 -18.88
N PHE A 14 -0.11 8.44 -18.22
CA PHE A 14 1.04 9.36 -18.22
C PHE A 14 1.70 9.52 -19.60
N CYS A 15 1.69 8.48 -20.44
CA CYS A 15 2.14 8.60 -21.83
C CYS A 15 1.22 9.52 -22.65
N LYS A 16 -0.10 9.49 -22.40
CA LYS A 16 -1.06 10.41 -23.06
C LYS A 16 -0.86 11.86 -22.62
N GLU A 17 -0.40 12.07 -21.39
CA GLU A 17 -0.11 13.40 -20.82
C GLU A 17 1.29 13.94 -21.21
N GLU A 18 2.04 13.22 -22.06
CA GLU A 18 3.40 13.56 -22.48
C GLU A 18 4.39 13.82 -21.31
N CYS A 19 4.19 13.11 -20.20
CA CYS A 19 5.06 13.24 -19.03
C CYS A 19 6.46 12.68 -19.32
N ASN A 20 7.51 13.34 -18.79
CA ASN A 20 8.87 12.82 -18.81
C ASN A 20 8.93 11.53 -17.99
N MET A 21 9.03 10.38 -18.66
CA MET A 21 8.91 9.07 -18.03
C MET A 21 10.19 8.25 -18.21
N SER A 22 10.67 7.67 -17.12
CA SER A 22 11.77 6.71 -17.12
C SER A 22 11.34 5.39 -16.50
N VAL A 23 11.57 4.27 -17.21
CA VAL A 23 11.14 2.93 -16.79
C VAL A 23 12.35 2.06 -16.50
N LEU A 24 12.43 1.53 -15.28
CA LEU A 24 13.43 0.55 -14.86
C LEU A 24 12.86 -0.86 -15.03
N CYS A 25 13.43 -1.60 -15.98
CA CYS A 25 13.04 -2.98 -16.28
C CYS A 25 13.95 -3.94 -15.50
N CYS A 26 13.48 -4.45 -14.36
CA CYS A 26 14.27 -5.31 -13.47
C CYS A 26 13.85 -6.79 -13.48
N ASP A 27 12.64 -7.09 -13.95
CA ASP A 27 12.02 -8.43 -13.87
C ASP A 27 11.49 -8.93 -15.22
N GLY A 28 11.90 -8.30 -16.32
CA GLY A 28 11.55 -8.77 -17.65
C GLY A 28 11.93 -7.78 -18.75
N LEU A 29 11.64 -8.19 -19.98
CA LEU A 29 12.02 -7.45 -21.18
C LEU A 29 11.17 -6.20 -21.36
N SER A 30 11.82 -5.11 -21.78
CA SER A 30 11.15 -3.85 -22.07
C SER A 30 10.14 -3.98 -23.22
N THR A 31 10.40 -4.85 -24.20
CA THR A 31 9.50 -5.13 -25.32
C THR A 31 8.16 -5.69 -24.87
N GLU A 32 8.16 -6.60 -23.90
CA GLU A 32 6.94 -7.19 -23.33
C GLU A 32 6.15 -6.15 -22.53
N LEU A 33 6.85 -5.31 -21.76
CA LEU A 33 6.22 -4.24 -20.99
C LEU A 33 5.58 -3.19 -21.91
N MET A 34 6.29 -2.78 -22.96
CA MET A 34 5.82 -1.75 -23.88
C MET A 34 4.78 -2.25 -24.88
N TYR A 35 4.66 -3.57 -25.07
CA TYR A 35 3.65 -4.13 -25.95
C TYR A 35 2.24 -3.67 -25.57
N GLY A 36 1.55 -3.07 -26.55
CA GLY A 36 0.19 -2.55 -26.42
C GLY A 36 0.09 -1.12 -25.88
N LEU A 37 1.17 -0.50 -25.42
CA LEU A 37 1.19 0.90 -25.02
C LEU A 37 1.28 1.82 -26.25
N LYS A 38 0.44 2.85 -26.30
CA LYS A 38 0.47 3.91 -27.31
C LYS A 38 1.33 5.08 -26.83
N SER A 39 1.99 5.77 -27.77
CA SER A 39 2.78 6.98 -27.51
C SER A 39 3.96 6.77 -26.55
N HIS A 40 4.67 5.65 -26.68
CA HIS A 40 5.79 5.31 -25.80
C HIS A 40 7.16 5.73 -26.35
N ASP A 41 7.22 6.43 -27.49
CA ASP A 41 8.46 6.80 -28.19
C ASP A 41 9.39 7.72 -27.36
N LYS A 42 8.81 8.49 -26.43
CA LYS A 42 9.55 9.41 -25.55
C LYS A 42 9.94 8.79 -24.20
N VAL A 43 9.56 7.53 -23.95
CA VAL A 43 9.82 6.89 -22.66
C VAL A 43 11.27 6.42 -22.60
N ARG A 44 12.01 6.88 -21.59
CA ARG A 44 13.38 6.42 -21.35
C ARG A 44 13.36 5.04 -20.71
N ILE A 45 13.84 4.02 -21.44
CA ILE A 45 13.91 2.65 -20.94
C ILE A 45 15.32 2.39 -20.37
N LEU A 46 15.37 1.88 -19.16
CA LEU A 46 16.58 1.44 -18.48
C LEU A 46 16.51 -0.07 -18.28
N ASP A 47 17.32 -0.80 -19.03
CA ASP A 47 17.40 -2.25 -18.95
C ASP A 47 18.37 -2.68 -17.84
N VAL A 48 17.78 -3.23 -16.80
CA VAL A 48 18.45 -3.77 -15.61
C VAL A 48 18.24 -5.29 -15.53
N TYR A 49 17.47 -5.86 -16.45
CA TYR A 49 17.06 -7.27 -16.45
C TYR A 49 17.97 -8.15 -17.32
N SER A 50 18.40 -7.65 -18.48
CA SER A 50 19.22 -8.46 -19.41
C SER A 50 20.63 -8.73 -18.90
N ASP A 51 21.16 -7.83 -18.05
CA ASP A 51 22.50 -7.95 -17.49
C ASP A 51 22.59 -7.37 -16.06
N PRO A 52 21.86 -7.93 -15.08
CA PRO A 52 21.75 -7.38 -13.72
C PRO A 52 23.10 -7.36 -13.00
N LEU A 53 23.98 -8.30 -13.35
CA LEU A 53 25.33 -8.44 -12.79
C LEU A 53 26.42 -7.88 -13.70
N GLY A 54 26.04 -7.22 -14.82
CA GLY A 54 26.93 -6.55 -15.77
C GLY A 54 28.08 -7.39 -16.28
N TRP A 55 27.83 -8.68 -16.47
CA TRP A 55 28.81 -9.60 -17.03
C TRP A 55 29.23 -9.19 -18.43
N ASN A 56 28.38 -8.45 -19.15
CA ASN A 56 28.66 -7.96 -20.49
C ASN A 56 29.19 -6.52 -20.52
N ASN A 57 29.61 -5.95 -19.37
CA ASN A 57 30.00 -4.54 -19.24
C ASN A 57 28.89 -3.55 -19.70
N SER A 58 27.64 -4.00 -19.68
CA SER A 58 26.49 -3.11 -19.76
C SER A 58 26.52 -2.19 -18.54
N ASN A 59 26.19 -0.91 -18.68
CA ASN A 59 26.00 0.01 -17.54
C ASN A 59 24.85 -0.42 -16.57
N SER A 60 24.31 -1.63 -16.72
CA SER A 60 23.16 -2.20 -16.01
C SER A 60 23.44 -2.49 -14.53
N ILE A 61 24.66 -2.91 -14.13
CA ILE A 61 25.03 -3.09 -12.70
C ILE A 61 24.83 -1.81 -11.93
N ALA A 62 25.16 -0.68 -12.55
CA ALA A 62 25.14 0.60 -11.86
C ALA A 62 23.74 0.82 -11.27
N LEU A 63 22.67 0.51 -11.99
CA LEU A 63 21.33 0.91 -11.56
C LEU A 63 20.70 0.08 -10.45
N LEU A 64 21.13 -1.17 -10.18
CA LEU A 64 20.60 -1.94 -9.04
C LEU A 64 21.11 -1.43 -7.70
N SER A 65 22.27 -0.76 -7.68
CA SER A 65 22.75 -0.08 -6.49
C SER A 65 21.91 1.16 -6.21
N VAL A 66 21.47 1.33 -4.97
CA VAL A 66 20.67 2.49 -4.55
C VAL A 66 21.42 3.80 -4.73
N GLU A 67 22.74 3.80 -4.52
CA GLU A 67 23.60 4.98 -4.64
C GLU A 67 23.61 5.51 -6.07
N LYS A 68 23.83 4.61 -7.02
CA LYS A 68 23.87 4.91 -8.44
C LYS A 68 22.50 5.23 -9.02
N PHE A 69 21.46 4.56 -8.52
CA PHE A 69 20.07 4.93 -8.81
C PHE A 69 19.81 6.39 -8.41
N GLU A 70 20.16 6.76 -7.18
CA GLU A 70 19.99 8.14 -6.72
C GLU A 70 20.82 9.14 -7.54
N GLU A 71 22.09 8.85 -7.82
CA GLU A 71 22.95 9.68 -8.68
C GLU A 71 22.30 9.90 -10.07
N GLN A 72 21.76 8.85 -10.67
CA GLN A 72 21.13 8.92 -11.99
C GLN A 72 19.86 9.77 -12.01
N PHE A 73 19.15 9.87 -10.88
CA PHE A 73 17.84 10.53 -10.80
C PHE A 73 17.83 11.77 -9.88
N THR A 74 18.99 12.25 -9.42
CA THR A 74 19.12 13.35 -8.44
C THR A 74 18.31 14.60 -8.82
N ASN A 75 18.29 14.95 -10.11
CA ASN A 75 17.56 16.12 -10.63
C ASN A 75 16.47 15.74 -11.63
N PHE A 76 15.98 14.50 -11.57
CA PHE A 76 14.95 14.04 -12.51
C PHE A 76 13.58 14.57 -12.12
N GLU A 77 12.93 15.29 -13.02
CA GLU A 77 11.54 15.74 -12.88
C GLU A 77 10.64 14.92 -13.82
N GLY A 78 9.52 14.40 -13.30
CA GLY A 78 8.62 13.53 -14.02
C GLY A 78 8.32 12.22 -13.29
N LEU A 79 8.05 11.15 -14.05
CA LEU A 79 7.64 9.85 -13.52
C LEU A 79 8.76 8.81 -13.64
N ILE A 80 9.15 8.24 -12.50
CA ILE A 80 9.99 7.05 -12.43
C ILE A 80 9.12 5.82 -12.24
N CYS A 81 9.26 4.85 -13.13
CA CYS A 81 8.46 3.64 -13.21
C CYS A 81 9.32 2.42 -12.88
N PHE A 82 9.12 1.78 -11.73
CA PHE A 82 9.74 0.50 -11.39
C PHE A 82 8.88 -0.65 -11.89
N TYR A 83 9.36 -1.38 -12.89
CA TYR A 83 8.67 -2.57 -13.37
C TYR A 83 8.58 -3.65 -12.29
N SER A 84 9.57 -3.72 -11.40
CA SER A 84 9.50 -4.49 -10.15
C SER A 84 10.40 -3.84 -9.12
N LEU A 85 9.80 -3.29 -8.07
CA LEU A 85 10.55 -2.77 -6.93
C LEU A 85 11.13 -3.91 -6.10
N SER A 86 10.57 -5.13 -6.21
CA SER A 86 11.03 -6.30 -5.47
C SER A 86 12.50 -6.60 -5.70
N SER A 87 13.01 -6.49 -6.92
CA SER A 87 14.42 -6.73 -7.23
C SER A 87 15.35 -5.78 -6.46
N PHE A 88 14.98 -4.51 -6.34
CA PHE A 88 15.74 -3.51 -5.57
C PHE A 88 15.71 -3.79 -4.07
N LEU A 89 14.55 -4.19 -3.54
CA LEU A 89 14.39 -4.52 -2.13
C LEU A 89 15.19 -5.76 -1.74
N ILE A 90 15.22 -6.78 -2.62
CA ILE A 90 15.99 -8.00 -2.40
C ILE A 90 17.50 -7.70 -2.44
N HIS A 91 17.95 -6.86 -3.37
CA HIS A 91 19.37 -6.57 -3.54
C HIS A 91 19.94 -5.65 -2.43
N ASN A 92 19.20 -4.61 -2.05
CA ASN A 92 19.72 -3.54 -1.20
C ASN A 92 19.12 -3.51 0.20
N GLY A 93 18.02 -4.24 0.43
CA GLY A 93 17.24 -4.15 1.64
C GLY A 93 16.22 -3.00 1.63
N ILE A 94 15.16 -3.19 2.43
CA ILE A 94 14.04 -2.25 2.52
C ILE A 94 14.44 -0.91 3.14
N GLU A 95 15.32 -0.90 4.13
CA GLU A 95 15.66 0.32 4.88
C GLU A 95 16.39 1.34 4.00
N GLU A 96 17.35 0.88 3.20
CA GLU A 96 18.10 1.76 2.31
C GLU A 96 17.22 2.28 1.16
N MET A 97 16.40 1.42 0.55
CA MET A 97 15.45 1.87 -0.46
C MET A 97 14.43 2.86 0.11
N TYR A 98 13.90 2.62 1.31
CA TYR A 98 13.00 3.55 1.97
C TYR A 98 13.65 4.92 2.17
N LYS A 99 14.88 4.97 2.69
CA LYS A 99 15.61 6.22 2.93
C LYS A 99 15.79 7.01 1.63
N VAL A 100 16.18 6.33 0.55
CA VAL A 100 16.44 6.98 -0.74
C VAL A 100 15.16 7.45 -1.40
N LEU A 101 14.12 6.61 -1.47
CA LEU A 101 12.82 7.02 -2.02
C LEU A 101 12.24 8.21 -1.25
N HIS A 102 12.27 8.15 0.09
CA HIS A 102 11.79 9.24 0.93
C HIS A 102 12.59 10.52 0.72
N ARG A 103 13.92 10.44 0.61
CA ARG A 103 14.78 11.61 0.36
C ARG A 103 14.49 12.23 -1.02
N MET A 104 14.40 11.41 -2.06
CA MET A 104 14.10 11.88 -3.42
C MET A 104 12.73 12.56 -3.50
N LEU A 105 11.68 11.93 -2.95
CA LEU A 105 10.32 12.49 -2.93
C LEU A 105 10.22 13.77 -2.09
N ARG A 106 11.02 13.90 -1.02
CA ARG A 106 11.03 15.11 -0.19
C ARG A 106 11.78 16.27 -0.86
N ASN A 107 12.85 15.96 -1.59
CA ASN A 107 13.71 16.97 -2.21
C ASN A 107 13.17 17.47 -3.56
N ASN A 108 12.27 16.71 -4.19
CA ASN A 108 11.73 17.03 -5.50
C ASN A 108 10.20 16.90 -5.54
N SER A 109 9.50 18.04 -5.56
CA SER A 109 8.04 18.09 -5.62
C SER A 109 7.46 17.66 -6.97
N ASN A 110 8.27 17.70 -8.03
CA ASN A 110 7.86 17.35 -9.39
C ASN A 110 8.17 15.88 -9.73
N LEU A 111 8.71 15.12 -8.77
CA LEU A 111 9.02 13.71 -8.92
C LEU A 111 7.82 12.86 -8.49
N GLN A 112 7.41 11.95 -9.37
CA GLN A 112 6.46 10.90 -9.08
C GLN A 112 7.11 9.54 -9.26
N ILE A 113 6.69 8.57 -8.44
CA ILE A 113 7.20 7.21 -8.48
C ILE A 113 6.01 6.25 -8.60
N LEU A 114 6.02 5.44 -9.65
CA LEU A 114 5.10 4.33 -9.85
C LEU A 114 5.91 3.04 -9.70
N ALA A 115 5.47 2.12 -8.85
CA ALA A 115 6.18 0.88 -8.60
C ALA A 115 5.24 -0.31 -8.56
N LEU A 116 5.60 -1.39 -9.25
CA LEU A 116 4.98 -2.69 -9.07
C LEU A 116 5.71 -3.44 -7.95
N LEU A 117 4.97 -3.95 -6.98
CA LEU A 117 5.49 -4.71 -5.84
C LEU A 117 4.78 -6.06 -5.77
N TYR A 118 5.56 -7.13 -5.72
CA TYR A 118 5.05 -8.48 -5.49
C TYR A 118 4.96 -8.75 -3.97
N CYS A 119 3.76 -8.67 -3.40
CA CYS A 119 3.58 -8.75 -1.95
C CYS A 119 3.89 -10.13 -1.35
N ASP A 120 3.91 -11.18 -2.17
CA ASP A 120 4.21 -12.57 -1.80
C ASP A 120 5.70 -12.80 -1.50
N VAL A 121 6.60 -11.97 -2.05
CA VAL A 121 8.05 -12.09 -1.83
C VAL A 121 8.58 -11.24 -0.68
N HIS A 122 7.72 -10.39 -0.07
CA HIS A 122 8.08 -9.50 1.02
C HIS A 122 7.25 -9.76 2.28
N ASN A 123 7.82 -9.48 3.44
CA ASN A 123 7.07 -9.57 4.68
C ASN A 123 6.13 -8.36 4.86
N ARG A 124 5.09 -8.50 5.68
CA ARG A 124 4.10 -7.42 5.90
C ARG A 124 4.72 -6.18 6.56
N ARG A 125 5.79 -6.32 7.36
CA ARG A 125 6.44 -5.17 8.00
C ARG A 125 7.10 -4.27 6.96
N ASP A 126 7.78 -4.85 5.99
CA ASP A 126 8.49 -4.15 4.92
C ASP A 126 7.51 -3.47 3.97
N ILE A 127 6.44 -4.17 3.61
CA ILE A 127 5.35 -3.60 2.81
C ILE A 127 4.74 -2.39 3.53
N ASN A 128 4.42 -2.52 4.83
CA ASN A 128 3.87 -1.42 5.62
C ASN A 128 4.81 -0.20 5.71
N LEU A 129 6.14 -0.37 5.60
CA LEU A 129 7.07 0.75 5.54
C LEU A 129 6.91 1.51 4.22
N LEU A 130 6.83 0.80 3.09
CA LEU A 130 6.60 1.42 1.77
C LEU A 130 5.23 2.09 1.69
N GLU A 131 4.18 1.46 2.25
CA GLU A 131 2.83 2.02 2.30
C GLU A 131 2.81 3.38 3.03
N ARG A 132 3.73 3.65 3.97
CA ARG A 132 3.80 4.94 4.69
C ARG A 132 4.32 6.10 3.85
N ILE A 133 5.15 5.83 2.84
CA ILE A 133 5.66 6.84 1.90
C ILE A 133 4.76 6.96 0.67
N ALA A 134 4.00 5.92 0.36
CA ALA A 134 3.07 5.91 -0.75
C ALA A 134 1.87 6.84 -0.47
N THR A 135 1.54 7.67 -1.45
CA THR A 135 0.31 8.47 -1.43
C THR A 135 -0.90 7.64 -1.85
N THR A 136 -0.70 6.67 -2.74
CA THR A 136 -1.72 5.77 -3.28
C THR A 136 -1.17 4.36 -3.35
N VAL A 137 -1.97 3.38 -2.90
CA VAL A 137 -1.64 1.95 -2.98
C VAL A 137 -2.77 1.26 -3.74
N LEU A 138 -2.42 0.46 -4.75
CA LEU A 138 -3.39 -0.31 -5.52
C LEU A 138 -3.15 -1.79 -5.25
N GLU A 139 -4.06 -2.41 -4.52
CA GLU A 139 -4.03 -3.85 -4.27
C GLU A 139 -4.79 -4.57 -5.38
N VAL A 140 -4.13 -5.56 -5.97
CA VAL A 140 -4.65 -6.31 -7.11
C VAL A 140 -4.87 -7.76 -6.69
N PRO A 141 -6.11 -8.16 -6.35
CA PRO A 141 -6.41 -9.53 -5.94
C PRO A 141 -6.17 -10.53 -7.08
N LEU A 142 -5.71 -11.73 -6.72
CA LEU A 142 -5.38 -12.80 -7.68
C LEU A 142 -6.63 -13.35 -8.39
N ASP A 143 -7.75 -13.47 -7.68
CA ASP A 143 -8.96 -14.18 -8.13
C ASP A 143 -10.03 -13.27 -8.78
N ALA A 144 -9.72 -11.99 -9.02
CA ALA A 144 -10.69 -11.08 -9.61
C ALA A 144 -10.53 -10.98 -11.13
N ASP A 145 -11.64 -11.17 -11.86
CA ASP A 145 -11.79 -10.89 -13.29
C ASP A 145 -11.76 -9.37 -13.58
N ASN A 146 -10.61 -8.74 -13.26
CA ASN A 146 -10.27 -7.32 -13.43
C ASN A 146 -10.82 -6.36 -12.36
N THR A 147 -11.14 -6.83 -11.15
CA THR A 147 -11.50 -5.95 -10.02
C THR A 147 -10.24 -5.53 -9.27
N LEU A 148 -10.11 -4.24 -8.99
CA LEU A 148 -8.98 -3.66 -8.27
C LEU A 148 -9.46 -3.00 -7.00
N LEU A 149 -8.72 -3.15 -5.91
CA LEU A 149 -8.94 -2.39 -4.70
C LEU A 149 -7.92 -1.26 -4.64
N SER A 150 -8.35 -0.05 -4.95
CA SER A 150 -7.53 1.14 -4.73
C SER A 150 -7.70 1.60 -3.29
N THR A 151 -6.60 1.82 -2.58
CA THR A 151 -6.60 2.51 -1.30
C THR A 151 -5.81 3.81 -1.46
N VAL A 152 -6.52 4.93 -1.34
CA VAL A 152 -5.91 6.27 -1.40
C VAL A 152 -5.75 6.80 0.02
N HIS A 153 -4.54 7.25 0.36
CA HIS A 153 -4.25 7.90 1.63
C HIS A 153 -4.30 9.42 1.45
N TYR A 154 -5.22 10.10 2.16
CA TYR A 154 -5.23 11.57 2.18
C TYR A 154 -4.27 12.09 3.26
N SER A 155 -3.27 12.89 2.87
CA SER A 155 -2.36 13.58 3.81
C SER A 155 -3.03 14.84 4.40
N SER A 156 -3.85 14.67 5.44
CA SER A 156 -4.38 15.84 6.18
C SER A 156 -4.51 15.59 7.68
N GLY A 157 -3.43 15.17 8.35
CA GLY A 157 -3.35 15.05 9.82
C GLY A 157 -4.27 13.99 10.47
N LYS A 158 -5.30 13.53 9.77
CA LYS A 158 -6.11 12.33 10.02
C LYS A 158 -5.97 11.44 8.81
N VAL A 159 -5.43 10.24 8.99
CA VAL A 159 -5.43 9.21 7.95
C VAL A 159 -6.89 8.85 7.69
N SER A 160 -7.47 9.43 6.64
CA SER A 160 -8.70 8.92 6.03
C SER A 160 -8.25 8.11 4.82
N SER A 161 -8.56 6.83 4.81
CA SER A 161 -8.40 5.98 3.64
C SER A 161 -9.75 5.89 2.95
N LYS A 162 -9.77 6.17 1.64
CA LYS A 162 -10.93 5.82 0.79
C LYS A 162 -10.52 4.61 -0.03
N SER A 163 -11.37 3.60 -0.02
CA SER A 163 -11.18 2.45 -0.87
C SER A 163 -12.15 2.50 -2.04
N VAL A 164 -11.67 2.17 -3.22
CA VAL A 164 -12.46 2.29 -4.45
C VAL A 164 -12.21 1.05 -5.29
N GLU A 165 -13.28 0.46 -5.79
CA GLU A 165 -13.18 -0.64 -6.73
C GLU A 165 -13.19 -0.13 -8.16
N TYR A 166 -12.21 -0.57 -8.95
CA TYR A 166 -12.12 -0.25 -10.37
C TYR A 166 -12.14 -1.52 -11.23
N LYS A 167 -12.69 -1.39 -12.44
CA LYS A 167 -12.60 -2.39 -13.49
C LYS A 167 -11.76 -1.87 -14.66
N ILE A 168 -10.75 -2.64 -15.07
CA ILE A 168 -9.92 -2.31 -16.24
C ILE A 168 -10.57 -2.84 -17.52
N SER A 169 -10.71 -1.96 -18.51
CA SER A 169 -11.10 -2.36 -19.87
C SER A 169 -9.93 -2.95 -20.65
N GLN A 170 -10.22 -3.68 -21.73
CA GLN A 170 -9.18 -4.23 -22.63
C GLN A 170 -8.31 -3.14 -23.29
N ASN A 171 -8.77 -1.88 -23.29
CA ASN A 171 -8.06 -0.74 -23.86
C ASN A 171 -7.21 0.03 -22.83
N TYR A 172 -6.98 -0.55 -21.65
CA TYR A 172 -6.26 0.10 -20.56
C TYR A 172 -6.94 1.40 -20.10
N GLU A 173 -8.21 1.32 -19.74
CA GLU A 173 -8.96 2.44 -19.14
C GLU A 173 -9.62 2.00 -17.84
N PHE A 174 -9.58 2.87 -16.82
CA PHE A 174 -10.23 2.64 -15.53
C PHE A 174 -11.72 2.99 -15.61
N ASN A 175 -12.57 2.03 -15.27
CA ASN A 175 -13.99 2.26 -15.05
C ASN A 175 -14.27 2.13 -13.55
N LEU A 176 -14.79 3.18 -12.93
CA LEU A 176 -15.21 3.16 -11.53
C LEU A 176 -16.33 2.12 -11.36
N PHE A 177 -16.14 1.16 -10.46
CA PHE A 177 -17.13 0.13 -10.17
C PHE A 177 -17.93 0.47 -8.91
N SER A 178 -17.26 0.82 -7.80
CA SER A 178 -17.93 1.15 -6.55
C SER A 178 -17.07 2.02 -5.61
N ASP A 179 -17.72 2.90 -4.84
CA ASP A 179 -17.09 3.68 -3.78
C ASP A 179 -17.23 2.94 -2.43
N ILE A 180 -16.13 2.45 -1.86
CA ILE A 180 -16.13 1.80 -0.54
C ILE A 180 -15.59 2.78 0.51
N LYS A 181 -16.49 3.33 1.33
CA LYS A 181 -16.06 4.02 2.55
C LYS A 181 -15.56 2.97 3.55
N ILE A 182 -14.25 2.80 3.67
CA ILE A 182 -13.66 2.06 4.80
C ILE A 182 -13.94 2.86 6.05
N THR A 183 -15.06 2.56 6.68
CA THR A 183 -15.27 2.95 8.07
C THR A 183 -14.46 1.94 8.87
N ASN A 184 -13.42 2.37 9.59
CA ASN A 184 -12.74 1.56 10.59
C ASN A 184 -13.73 1.19 11.71
N LYS A 185 -14.69 0.30 11.42
CA LYS A 185 -15.40 -0.45 12.44
C LYS A 185 -14.51 -1.65 12.73
N ALA A 186 -13.57 -1.46 13.65
CA ALA A 186 -13.08 -2.58 14.43
C ALA A 186 -14.33 -3.34 14.90
N ALA A 187 -14.50 -4.58 14.44
CA ALA A 187 -15.54 -5.44 14.98
C ALA A 187 -15.37 -5.42 16.50
N PRO A 188 -16.41 -5.12 17.29
CA PRO A 188 -16.29 -5.17 18.74
C PRO A 188 -15.97 -6.62 19.07
N VAL A 189 -14.70 -6.88 19.41
CA VAL A 189 -14.28 -8.13 20.04
C VAL A 189 -15.19 -8.25 21.26
N LYS A 190 -16.14 -9.18 21.20
CA LYS A 190 -16.98 -9.53 22.35
C LYS A 190 -16.02 -9.92 23.46
N LYS A 191 -15.80 -9.01 24.42
CA LYS A 191 -15.11 -9.36 25.67
C LYS A 191 -15.93 -10.50 26.28
N PRO A 192 -15.35 -11.70 26.47
CA PRO A 192 -16.06 -12.74 27.20
C PRO A 192 -16.36 -12.18 28.60
N ASP A 193 -17.61 -12.33 29.04
CA ASP A 193 -18.06 -11.84 30.33
C ASP A 193 -17.23 -12.54 31.43
N PRO A 194 -16.39 -11.83 32.18
CA PRO A 194 -15.51 -12.43 33.18
C PRO A 194 -16.30 -13.04 34.35
N THR A 195 -17.61 -12.81 34.42
CA THR A 195 -18.48 -13.36 35.47
C THR A 195 -19.02 -14.77 35.19
N ALA A 196 -18.77 -15.33 34.00
CA ALA A 196 -19.32 -16.63 33.60
C ALA A 196 -18.78 -17.83 34.41
N ASN A 197 -17.60 -17.71 35.04
CA ASN A 197 -16.95 -18.79 35.81
C ASN A 197 -16.99 -18.59 37.33
N LEU A 198 -17.80 -17.66 37.84
CA LEU A 198 -17.97 -17.48 39.28
C LEU A 198 -19.08 -18.40 39.80
N THR A 199 -18.74 -19.27 40.75
CA THR A 199 -19.69 -20.10 41.52
C THR A 199 -20.57 -19.29 42.48
N PHE A 200 -20.34 -17.97 42.56
CA PHE A 200 -21.10 -17.03 43.37
C PHE A 200 -21.75 -15.98 42.47
N ASN A 201 -23.07 -15.93 42.49
CA ASN A 201 -23.85 -15.04 41.65
C ASN A 201 -23.82 -13.62 42.24
N LEU A 202 -23.06 -12.71 41.61
CA LEU A 202 -22.90 -11.31 42.08
C LEU A 202 -24.14 -10.42 41.81
N ARG A 203 -25.15 -10.94 41.10
CA ARG A 203 -26.41 -10.25 40.85
C ARG A 203 -27.46 -10.74 41.84
N LEU A 204 -27.88 -9.84 42.73
CA LEU A 204 -29.04 -10.07 43.57
C LEU A 204 -30.27 -10.24 42.67
N ARG A 205 -31.00 -11.34 42.85
CA ARG A 205 -32.34 -11.51 42.27
C ARG A 205 -33.27 -10.44 42.84
N ASP A 206 -34.34 -10.10 42.14
CA ASP A 206 -35.18 -8.97 42.53
C ASP A 206 -35.81 -9.17 43.92
N GLU A 207 -36.11 -10.42 44.28
CA GLU A 207 -36.54 -10.83 45.63
C GLU A 207 -35.47 -10.51 46.71
N GLU A 208 -34.20 -10.73 46.41
CA GLU A 208 -33.07 -10.49 47.33
C GLU A 208 -32.78 -8.99 47.49
N LYS A 209 -33.03 -8.18 46.45
CA LYS A 209 -32.98 -6.71 46.55
C LYS A 209 -34.07 -6.16 47.46
N GLU A 210 -35.29 -6.70 47.36
CA GLU A 210 -36.38 -6.30 48.24
C GLU A 210 -36.15 -6.73 49.69
N ALA A 211 -35.55 -7.89 49.91
CA ALA A 211 -35.16 -8.34 51.24
C ALA A 211 -34.09 -7.42 51.84
N ARG A 212 -33.07 -7.04 51.07
CA ARG A 212 -32.04 -6.09 51.50
C ARG A 212 -32.62 -4.72 51.88
N ASN A 213 -33.58 -4.20 51.11
CA ASN A 213 -34.21 -2.91 51.41
C ASN A 213 -35.10 -2.93 52.66
N ARG A 214 -35.60 -4.11 53.06
CA ARG A 214 -36.41 -4.28 54.27
C ARG A 214 -35.57 -4.44 55.55
N ILE A 215 -34.28 -4.74 55.43
CA ILE A 215 -33.39 -4.88 56.58
C ILE A 215 -32.98 -3.48 57.05
N GLN A 216 -33.61 -2.99 58.11
CA GLN A 216 -33.10 -1.83 58.86
C GLN A 216 -31.83 -2.23 59.59
N LEU A 217 -30.72 -1.55 59.26
CA LEU A 217 -29.46 -1.76 59.94
C LEU A 217 -29.52 -1.18 61.36
N PRO A 218 -29.02 -1.88 62.39
CA PRO A 218 -29.16 -1.48 63.80
C PRO A 218 -28.54 -0.12 64.14
N TYR A 219 -27.70 0.44 63.27
CA TYR A 219 -27.03 1.73 63.45
C TYR A 219 -27.84 2.94 62.93
N THR A 220 -29.00 2.72 62.29
CA THR A 220 -29.83 3.81 61.73
C THR A 220 -30.78 4.43 62.77
N LYS A 221 -30.58 4.20 64.07
CA LYS A 221 -31.30 4.94 65.12
C LYS A 221 -30.81 6.39 65.11
N VAL A 222 -31.69 7.27 64.64
CA VAL A 222 -31.59 8.73 64.73
C VAL A 222 -31.34 9.10 66.20
N GLN A 223 -30.14 9.61 66.51
CA GLN A 223 -29.93 10.37 67.73
C GLN A 223 -30.60 11.72 67.53
N SER A 224 -31.75 11.89 68.20
CA SER A 224 -32.42 13.16 68.48
C SER A 224 -31.60 14.03 69.43
#